data_AF-A0A956ZPD7-F1
#
_entry.id   AF-A0A956ZPD7-F1
#
_cell.length_a   1.000
_cell.length_b   1.000
_cell.length_c   1.000
_cell.angle_alpha   90.00
_cell.angle_beta   90.00
_cell.angle_gamma   90.00
#
_symmetry.space_group_name_H-M   'P 1'
#
loop_
_entity.id
_entity.type
_entity.pdbx_description
1 polymer ?
#
loop_
_entity_poly.entity_id
_entity_poly.type
_entity_poly.pdbx_seq_one_letter_code
_entity_poly.pdbx_strand_id
1 'polypeptide(L)'
;MSGYRTRAAAEIKNEQPSVTLTPIMRKLVDDTAAMLSRGPEDAKARATAARAYSVANLEALHVQVKEQFARRGIGYHRAATAEEAVAIMLRLLEGAKRVAKSKSMVGEEVGLTRALRGAGIDLLETDIGEYIVDIEGRGPSHITAPAIHLNRTRIQAMLNRTGAEMPNDDPVRLSRYVRDVVGTFFQDCDAGITGANAVVASSGRVMAIENEGNVALSGSHPRLHIAITGIEKVVADEAAALSILEVLAPSATAQPLTSFSHFFSTPAPGQERHVVFVDNGRSRILKDPKYADILKCIRCGACMNGCPVYRAGGGLSYGSPYMGPIGAVLSPLLWPGDEHADLPFASSLCGRCTEVCPVGIPLHRMLLDLRSDAVATGRAGSRKERTAWRGWALTFGGATRARLAMAAARLGLRGAGRVSGTRSFAGTGHALPVFEVKRDPVALAGAPRAIAEATPTGVESISADAVSLFRARAESLGVQVVDTHVFRDGDLVLEASGAIASTGSVLLTGGAAARRAILGAQRVVVKVNPDVVVGFPHDLAGMLGDEDALILTGASRTADIEKIIVRGIHGSEELMVVMGGR
;
A
#
# COMPACT_ATOMS: atom_id res chain seq x y z
N MET A 1 18.36 13.41 -14.31
CA MET A 1 18.28 13.20 -12.85
C MET A 1 19.44 12.32 -12.41
N SER A 2 19.92 12.46 -11.16
CA SER A 2 20.93 11.54 -10.59
C SER A 2 20.32 10.14 -10.45
N GLY A 3 21.09 9.05 -10.55
CA GLY A 3 20.56 7.70 -10.36
C GLY A 3 20.29 7.35 -8.89
N TYR A 4 19.57 6.25 -8.65
CA TYR A 4 19.29 5.64 -7.35
C TYR A 4 20.53 5.55 -6.47
N ARG A 5 21.67 5.08 -6.99
CA ARG A 5 22.90 4.94 -6.17
C ARG A 5 23.36 6.28 -5.60
N THR A 6 23.29 7.34 -6.39
CA THR A 6 23.68 8.69 -5.96
C THR A 6 22.70 9.23 -4.93
N ARG A 7 21.38 9.08 -5.18
CA ARG A 7 20.34 9.50 -4.21
C ARG A 7 20.45 8.71 -2.90
N ALA A 8 20.60 7.39 -2.97
CA ALA A 8 20.77 6.52 -1.82
C ALA A 8 22.03 6.84 -1.01
N ALA A 9 23.16 7.14 -1.66
CA ALA A 9 24.35 7.57 -0.95
C ALA A 9 24.13 8.90 -0.21
N ALA A 10 23.41 9.84 -0.81
CA ALA A 10 23.07 11.11 -0.18
C ALA A 10 22.11 10.92 1.01
N GLU A 11 21.03 10.15 0.83
CA GLU A 11 20.07 9.85 1.90
C GLU A 11 20.73 9.11 3.07
N ILE A 12 21.54 8.09 2.79
CA ILE A 12 22.28 7.34 3.83
C ILE A 12 23.20 8.26 4.60
N LYS A 13 23.91 9.16 3.91
CA LYS A 13 24.86 10.09 4.55
C LYS A 13 24.15 11.14 5.40
N ASN A 14 23.05 11.71 4.90
CA ASN A 14 22.44 12.90 5.47
C ASN A 14 21.32 12.59 6.46
N GLU A 15 20.51 11.56 6.19
CA GLU A 15 19.27 11.25 6.94
C GLU A 15 19.36 9.93 7.72
N GLN A 16 20.35 9.08 7.41
CA GLN A 16 20.54 7.76 8.02
C GLN A 16 19.24 6.93 8.15
N PRO A 17 18.50 6.67 7.05
CA PRO A 17 17.15 6.09 7.12
C PRO A 17 17.08 4.76 7.87
N SER A 18 18.17 3.99 7.87
CA SER A 18 18.25 2.70 8.56
C SER A 18 18.02 2.78 10.06
N VAL A 19 18.36 3.89 10.71
CA VAL A 19 18.18 4.09 12.17
C VAL A 19 16.69 4.12 12.51
N THR A 20 15.90 4.84 11.71
CA THR A 20 14.45 4.98 11.90
C THR A 20 13.68 3.80 11.31
N LEU A 21 13.95 3.45 10.05
CA LEU A 21 13.13 2.50 9.29
C LEU A 21 13.36 1.04 9.71
N THR A 22 14.59 0.64 10.05
CA THR A 22 14.86 -0.77 10.35
C THR A 22 14.06 -1.32 11.53
N PRO A 23 14.04 -0.70 12.72
CA PRO A 23 13.28 -1.20 13.85
C PRO A 23 11.77 -1.19 13.57
N ILE A 24 11.25 -0.12 12.96
CA ILE A 24 9.83 0.01 12.62
C ILE A 24 9.38 -1.10 11.68
N MET A 25 10.14 -1.33 10.61
CA MET A 25 9.79 -2.29 9.56
C MET A 25 9.96 -3.75 10.01
N ARG A 26 10.97 -4.06 10.83
CA ARG A 26 11.11 -5.41 11.40
C ARG A 26 9.91 -5.76 12.27
N LYS A 27 9.56 -4.88 13.22
CA LYS A 27 8.39 -5.08 14.06
C LYS A 27 7.12 -5.21 13.21
N LEU A 28 6.96 -4.36 12.20
CA LEU A 28 5.78 -4.40 11.33
C LEU A 28 5.67 -5.71 10.53
N VAL A 29 6.80 -6.29 10.07
CA VAL A 29 6.81 -7.60 9.41
C VAL A 29 6.38 -8.71 10.36
N ASP A 30 6.84 -8.68 11.61
CA ASP A 30 6.47 -9.65 12.64
C ASP A 30 4.97 -9.52 13.01
N ASP A 31 4.52 -8.30 13.28
CA ASP A 31 3.11 -7.98 13.57
C ASP A 31 2.19 -8.39 12.40
N THR A 32 2.64 -8.20 11.15
CA THR A 32 1.89 -8.58 9.93
C THR A 32 1.70 -10.10 9.86
N ALA A 33 2.74 -10.88 10.16
CA ALA A 33 2.65 -12.33 10.15
C ALA A 33 1.63 -12.84 11.19
N ALA A 34 1.69 -12.27 12.40
CA ALA A 34 0.74 -12.60 13.47
C ALA A 34 -0.69 -12.13 13.19
N MET A 35 -0.88 -11.00 12.49
CA MET A 35 -2.21 -10.53 12.11
C MET A 35 -2.81 -11.40 11.00
N LEU A 36 -2.04 -11.71 9.97
CA LEU A 36 -2.49 -12.56 8.86
C LEU A 36 -2.82 -13.99 9.31
N SER A 37 -2.16 -14.51 10.35
CA SER A 37 -2.48 -15.84 10.89
C SER A 37 -3.80 -15.91 11.64
N ARG A 38 -4.48 -14.78 11.88
CA ARG A 38 -5.83 -14.72 12.46
C ARG A 38 -6.93 -14.82 11.39
N GLY A 39 -6.56 -14.61 10.12
CA GLY A 39 -7.47 -14.78 8.98
C GLY A 39 -7.56 -16.25 8.55
N PRO A 40 -8.47 -16.57 7.63
CA PRO A 40 -8.60 -17.91 7.07
C PRO A 40 -7.39 -18.22 6.19
N GLU A 41 -7.00 -19.50 6.14
CA GLU A 41 -5.77 -19.96 5.49
C GLU A 41 -5.71 -19.60 3.99
N ASP A 42 -6.87 -19.58 3.32
CA ASP A 42 -7.01 -19.30 1.89
C ASP A 42 -7.21 -17.80 1.56
N ALA A 43 -7.15 -16.88 2.54
CA ALA A 43 -7.35 -15.44 2.31
C ALA A 43 -6.44 -14.88 1.20
N LYS A 44 -5.15 -15.25 1.21
CA LYS A 44 -4.19 -14.85 0.16
C LYS A 44 -4.53 -15.46 -1.20
N ALA A 45 -5.02 -16.70 -1.22
CA ALA A 45 -5.41 -17.38 -2.44
C ALA A 45 -6.64 -16.70 -3.08
N ARG A 46 -7.67 -16.37 -2.28
CA ARG A 46 -8.85 -15.61 -2.75
C ARG A 46 -8.47 -14.23 -3.28
N ALA A 47 -7.66 -13.47 -2.54
CA ALA A 47 -7.21 -12.15 -2.99
C ALA A 47 -6.38 -12.23 -4.28
N THR A 48 -5.52 -13.24 -4.40
CA THR A 48 -4.75 -13.50 -5.63
C THR A 48 -5.65 -13.84 -6.80
N ALA A 49 -6.63 -14.73 -6.61
CA ALA A 49 -7.60 -15.13 -7.64
C ALA A 49 -8.46 -13.95 -8.10
N ALA A 50 -8.97 -13.14 -7.15
CA ALA A 50 -9.74 -11.93 -7.43
C ALA A 50 -8.97 -10.95 -8.32
N ARG A 51 -7.70 -10.68 -7.98
CA ARG A 51 -6.86 -9.78 -8.76
C ARG A 51 -6.42 -10.38 -10.09
N ALA A 52 -6.15 -11.69 -10.16
CA ALA A 52 -5.83 -12.37 -11.40
C ALA A 52 -7.01 -12.32 -12.38
N TYR A 53 -8.23 -12.60 -11.92
CA TYR A 53 -9.44 -12.46 -12.71
C TYR A 53 -9.63 -11.02 -13.21
N SER A 54 -9.41 -10.03 -12.33
CA SER A 54 -9.53 -8.61 -12.67
C SER A 54 -8.58 -8.21 -13.79
N VAL A 55 -7.32 -8.65 -13.72
CA VAL A 55 -6.30 -8.36 -14.74
C VAL A 55 -6.64 -9.07 -16.06
N ALA A 56 -7.06 -10.34 -16.00
CA ALA A 56 -7.39 -11.11 -17.20
C ALA A 56 -8.64 -10.59 -17.95
N ASN A 57 -9.61 -10.00 -17.24
CA ASN A 57 -10.89 -9.58 -17.79
C ASN A 57 -11.08 -8.05 -17.79
N LEU A 58 -9.98 -7.29 -17.75
CA LEU A 58 -10.01 -5.87 -17.39
C LEU A 58 -10.96 -5.03 -18.26
N GLU A 59 -10.91 -5.17 -19.58
CA GLU A 59 -11.75 -4.39 -20.50
C GLU A 59 -13.25 -4.74 -20.35
N ALA A 60 -13.59 -6.02 -20.18
CA ALA A 60 -14.97 -6.44 -19.96
C ALA A 60 -15.53 -5.88 -18.64
N LEU A 61 -14.70 -5.86 -17.59
CA LEU A 61 -15.07 -5.26 -16.31
C LEU A 61 -15.27 -3.74 -16.43
N HIS A 62 -14.46 -3.04 -17.25
CA HIS A 62 -14.66 -1.61 -17.51
C HIS A 62 -15.97 -1.30 -18.26
N VAL A 63 -16.37 -2.17 -19.20
CA VAL A 63 -17.70 -2.07 -19.85
C VAL A 63 -18.80 -2.16 -18.79
N GLN A 64 -18.73 -3.15 -17.92
CA GLN A 64 -19.71 -3.35 -16.85
C GLN A 64 -19.72 -2.16 -15.86
N VAL A 65 -18.55 -1.66 -15.44
CA VAL A 65 -18.44 -0.46 -14.59
C VAL A 65 -19.13 0.74 -15.24
N LYS A 66 -18.91 0.97 -16.54
CA LYS A 66 -19.53 2.09 -17.26
C LYS A 66 -21.06 2.00 -17.26
N GLU A 67 -21.61 0.81 -17.43
CA GLU A 67 -23.06 0.57 -17.36
C GLU A 67 -23.61 0.81 -15.96
N GLN A 68 -22.93 0.31 -14.92
CA GLN A 68 -23.37 0.52 -13.54
C GLN A 68 -23.26 1.98 -13.11
N PHE A 69 -22.20 2.68 -13.54
CA PHE A 69 -22.04 4.10 -13.28
C PHE A 69 -23.16 4.92 -13.93
N ALA A 70 -23.54 4.59 -15.17
CA ALA A 70 -24.68 5.24 -15.83
C ALA A 70 -25.98 5.04 -15.05
N ARG A 71 -26.23 3.83 -14.50
CA ARG A 71 -27.41 3.55 -13.67
C ARG A 71 -27.42 4.33 -12.35
N ARG A 72 -26.25 4.65 -11.80
CA ARG A 72 -26.10 5.37 -10.52
C ARG A 72 -25.90 6.88 -10.66
N GLY A 73 -25.84 7.42 -11.88
CA GLY A 73 -25.50 8.82 -12.10
C GLY A 73 -24.06 9.15 -11.71
N ILE A 74 -23.13 8.20 -11.85
CA ILE A 74 -21.69 8.42 -11.64
C ILE A 74 -21.04 8.66 -13.01
N GLY A 75 -20.22 9.70 -13.14
CA GLY A 75 -19.49 9.94 -14.39
C GLY A 75 -18.27 9.03 -14.54
N TYR A 76 -18.23 8.28 -15.65
CA TYR A 76 -17.08 7.46 -16.05
C TYR A 76 -16.14 8.26 -16.96
N HIS A 77 -14.87 8.37 -16.58
CA HIS A 77 -13.83 8.98 -17.42
C HIS A 77 -12.63 8.05 -17.50
N ARG A 78 -12.02 7.92 -18.68
CA ARG A 78 -10.80 7.15 -18.89
C ARG A 78 -9.78 8.01 -19.61
N ALA A 79 -8.57 8.07 -19.07
CA ALA A 79 -7.43 8.81 -19.62
C ALA A 79 -6.34 7.83 -20.06
N ALA A 80 -5.83 8.01 -21.27
CA ALA A 80 -4.72 7.23 -21.80
C ALA A 80 -3.38 7.68 -21.20
N THR A 81 -3.21 8.97 -20.91
CA THR A 81 -1.95 9.56 -20.41
C THR A 81 -2.15 10.42 -19.16
N ALA A 82 -1.04 10.81 -18.53
CA ALA A 82 -1.05 11.75 -17.41
C ALA A 82 -1.64 13.12 -17.79
N GLU A 83 -1.30 13.64 -18.98
CA GLU A 83 -1.77 14.92 -19.47
C GLU A 83 -3.29 14.91 -19.70
N GLU A 84 -3.82 13.82 -20.26
CA GLU A 84 -5.26 13.65 -20.44
C GLU A 84 -5.98 13.54 -19.09
N ALA A 85 -5.41 12.81 -18.12
CA ALA A 85 -5.97 12.72 -16.78
C ALA A 85 -6.07 14.11 -16.14
N VAL A 86 -4.99 14.90 -16.19
CA VAL A 86 -4.97 16.29 -15.68
C VAL A 86 -5.98 17.17 -16.41
N ALA A 87 -6.10 17.06 -17.74
CA ALA A 87 -7.08 17.83 -18.51
C ALA A 87 -8.54 17.49 -18.12
N ILE A 88 -8.84 16.21 -17.91
CA ILE A 88 -10.15 15.77 -17.41
C ILE A 88 -10.41 16.35 -16.02
N MET A 89 -9.44 16.27 -15.11
CA MET A 89 -9.57 16.80 -13.74
C MET A 89 -9.84 18.31 -13.75
N LEU A 90 -9.08 19.08 -14.52
CA LEU A 90 -9.26 20.54 -14.63
C LEU A 90 -10.64 20.92 -15.18
N ARG A 91 -11.14 20.17 -16.18
CA ARG A 91 -12.49 20.38 -16.73
C ARG A 91 -13.59 20.05 -15.72
N LEU A 92 -13.43 18.98 -14.95
CA LEU A 92 -14.41 18.62 -13.90
C LEU A 92 -14.40 19.63 -12.75
N LEU A 93 -13.26 20.28 -12.50
CA LEU A 93 -13.08 21.29 -11.46
C LEU A 93 -13.29 22.71 -11.96
N GLU A 94 -13.90 22.89 -13.14
CA GLU A 94 -14.17 24.21 -13.68
C GLU A 94 -15.05 25.01 -12.72
N GLY A 95 -14.58 26.20 -12.31
CA GLY A 95 -15.24 27.06 -11.33
C GLY A 95 -14.95 26.73 -9.86
N ALA A 96 -14.33 25.59 -9.54
CA ALA A 96 -13.88 25.29 -8.19
C ALA A 96 -12.65 26.13 -7.81
N LYS A 97 -12.65 26.69 -6.61
CA LYS A 97 -11.53 27.48 -6.08
C LYS A 97 -10.82 26.74 -4.95
N ARG A 98 -11.57 26.06 -4.09
CA ARG A 98 -11.07 25.35 -2.91
C ARG A 98 -11.33 23.87 -3.06
N VAL A 99 -10.26 23.09 -3.18
CA VAL A 99 -10.33 21.65 -3.44
C VAL A 99 -9.58 20.89 -2.35
N ALA A 100 -10.27 19.93 -1.73
CA ALA A 100 -9.65 19.02 -0.79
C ALA A 100 -9.21 17.75 -1.52
N LYS A 101 -7.99 17.28 -1.29
CA LYS A 101 -7.47 16.04 -1.87
C LYS A 101 -7.05 15.09 -0.76
N SER A 102 -7.53 13.85 -0.82
CA SER A 102 -6.96 12.76 -0.03
C SER A 102 -5.75 12.17 -0.73
N LYS A 103 -4.99 11.37 0.01
CA LYS A 103 -3.88 10.60 -0.54
C LYS A 103 -4.27 9.82 -1.80
N SER A 104 -3.49 9.98 -2.87
CA SER A 104 -3.62 9.19 -4.09
C SER A 104 -2.29 9.04 -4.82
N MET A 105 -1.78 7.81 -4.91
CA MET A 105 -0.56 7.49 -5.67
C MET A 105 -0.70 7.83 -7.16
N VAL A 106 -1.91 7.69 -7.72
CA VAL A 106 -2.17 8.05 -9.12
C VAL A 106 -2.23 9.56 -9.30
N GLY A 107 -2.66 10.31 -8.27
CA GLY A 107 -2.54 11.76 -8.24
C GLY A 107 -1.07 12.21 -8.35
N GLU A 108 -0.18 11.59 -7.57
CA GLU A 108 1.26 11.84 -7.66
C GLU A 108 1.84 11.41 -9.01
N GLU A 109 1.43 10.25 -9.52
CA GLU A 109 1.85 9.71 -10.83
C GLU A 109 1.62 10.69 -11.98
N VAL A 110 0.48 11.40 -11.98
CA VAL A 110 0.13 12.34 -13.05
C VAL A 110 0.51 13.78 -12.74
N GLY A 111 1.16 14.04 -11.59
CA GLY A 111 1.53 15.39 -11.16
C GLY A 111 0.33 16.30 -10.85
N LEU A 112 -0.77 15.71 -10.36
CA LEU A 112 -2.07 16.39 -10.19
C LEU A 112 -1.96 17.62 -9.29
N THR A 113 -1.34 17.49 -8.12
CA THR A 113 -1.20 18.58 -7.13
C THR A 113 -0.52 19.80 -7.76
N ARG A 114 0.58 19.59 -8.49
CA ARG A 114 1.28 20.66 -9.21
C ARG A 114 0.41 21.30 -10.29
N ALA A 115 -0.32 20.50 -11.06
CA ALA A 115 -1.16 21.01 -12.14
C ALA A 115 -2.34 21.85 -11.62
N LEU A 116 -3.03 21.38 -10.57
CA LEU A 116 -4.17 22.10 -9.98
C LEU A 116 -3.72 23.42 -9.35
N ARG A 117 -2.62 23.43 -8.59
CA ARG A 117 -2.05 24.68 -8.04
C ARG A 117 -1.60 25.64 -9.15
N GLY A 118 -1.01 25.11 -10.22
CA GLY A 118 -0.64 25.91 -11.40
C GLY A 118 -1.83 26.54 -12.11
N ALA A 119 -3.03 25.96 -11.97
CA ALA A 119 -4.29 26.50 -12.46
C ALA A 119 -4.95 27.48 -11.46
N GLY A 120 -4.31 27.80 -10.34
CA GLY A 120 -4.82 28.74 -9.34
C GLY A 120 -5.82 28.14 -8.34
N ILE A 121 -5.95 26.81 -8.28
CA ILE A 121 -6.79 26.14 -7.28
C ILE A 121 -6.07 26.13 -5.93
N ASP A 122 -6.77 26.59 -4.88
CA ASP A 122 -6.37 26.41 -3.49
C ASP A 122 -6.59 24.94 -3.11
N LEU A 123 -5.51 24.17 -3.10
CA LEU A 123 -5.53 22.72 -2.94
C LEU A 123 -4.89 22.32 -1.61
N LEU A 124 -5.66 21.62 -0.77
CA LEU A 124 -5.22 21.08 0.51
C LEU A 124 -5.15 19.54 0.48
N GLU A 125 -3.99 18.98 0.84
CA GLU A 125 -3.88 17.56 1.19
C GLU A 125 -4.50 17.31 2.56
N THR A 126 -5.42 16.36 2.64
CA THR A 126 -6.25 16.10 3.83
C THR A 126 -5.76 14.93 4.69
N ASP A 127 -4.85 14.11 4.15
CA ASP A 127 -4.15 13.08 4.93
C ASP A 127 -3.02 13.75 5.71
N ILE A 128 -2.92 13.48 7.02
CA ILE A 128 -1.92 14.15 7.88
C ILE A 128 -0.50 13.93 7.35
N GLY A 129 -0.19 12.73 6.90
CA GLY A 129 1.12 12.39 6.35
C GLY A 129 1.41 13.14 5.05
N GLU A 130 0.45 13.17 4.13
CA GLU A 130 0.57 13.91 2.86
C GLU A 130 0.69 15.42 3.09
N TYR A 131 -0.09 15.99 4.00
CA TYR A 131 0.00 17.41 4.38
C TYR A 131 1.40 17.79 4.88
N ILE A 132 2.00 16.94 5.73
CA ILE A 132 3.35 17.17 6.25
C ILE A 132 4.41 17.12 5.13
N VAL A 133 4.35 16.13 4.23
CA VAL A 133 5.33 16.01 3.13
C VAL A 133 5.12 17.04 2.02
N ASP A 134 3.90 17.56 1.87
CA ASP A 134 3.60 18.68 0.97
C ASP A 134 4.26 19.98 1.46
N ILE A 135 4.24 20.25 2.77
CA ILE A 135 5.02 21.35 3.37
C ILE A 135 6.53 21.14 3.17
N GLU A 136 7.01 19.90 3.29
CA GLU A 136 8.43 19.60 3.10
C GLU A 136 8.89 19.75 1.63
N GLY A 137 8.01 19.43 0.67
CA GLY A 137 8.28 19.52 -0.75
C GLY A 137 9.20 18.42 -1.32
N ARG A 138 9.47 17.34 -0.56
CA ARG A 138 10.27 16.18 -1.00
C ARG A 138 9.44 14.99 -1.47
N GLY A 139 8.13 15.02 -1.21
CA GLY A 139 7.19 13.95 -1.55
C GLY A 139 7.22 12.79 -0.54
N PRO A 140 6.34 11.79 -0.72
CA PRO A 140 6.16 10.70 0.21
C PRO A 140 7.33 9.71 0.17
N SER A 141 7.72 9.18 1.33
CA SER A 141 8.74 8.12 1.42
C SER A 141 8.16 6.73 1.65
N HIS A 142 6.85 6.58 1.91
CA HIS A 142 6.17 5.28 2.02
C HIS A 142 4.72 5.31 1.52
N ILE A 143 4.27 4.21 0.90
CA ILE A 143 2.93 4.09 0.30
C ILE A 143 1.79 4.17 1.33
N THR A 144 2.03 3.82 2.59
CA THR A 144 1.01 3.93 3.67
C THR A 144 1.38 4.91 4.77
N ALA A 145 2.62 5.42 4.80
CA ALA A 145 3.11 6.31 5.85
C ALA A 145 4.02 7.40 5.23
N PRO A 146 3.44 8.38 4.50
CA PRO A 146 4.19 9.34 3.66
C PRO A 146 5.39 9.98 4.37
N ALA A 147 5.17 10.41 5.61
CA ALA A 147 6.11 11.15 6.44
C ALA A 147 7.04 10.27 7.30
N ILE A 148 7.12 8.95 7.09
CA ILE A 148 7.87 8.03 7.98
C ILE A 148 9.39 8.33 8.07
N HIS A 149 9.91 9.13 7.15
CA HIS A 149 11.31 9.56 7.15
C HIS A 149 11.56 10.78 8.06
N LEU A 150 10.50 11.36 8.63
CA LEU A 150 10.54 12.52 9.51
C LEU A 150 10.35 12.10 10.97
N ASN A 151 10.87 12.92 11.87
CA ASN A 151 10.62 12.80 13.32
C ASN A 151 9.72 13.94 13.80
N ARG A 152 9.16 13.79 15.02
CA ARG A 152 8.20 14.75 15.58
C ARG A 152 8.78 16.16 15.72
N THR A 153 10.03 16.28 16.16
CA THR A 153 10.71 17.58 16.30
C THR A 153 10.85 18.31 14.96
N ARG A 154 11.16 17.60 13.87
CA ARG A 154 11.21 18.17 12.51
C ARG A 154 9.82 18.56 12.02
N ILE A 155 8.80 17.74 12.32
CA ILE A 155 7.39 18.06 12.02
C ILE A 155 6.97 19.34 12.75
N GLN A 156 7.24 19.46 14.05
CA GLN A 156 6.98 20.68 14.83
C GLN A 156 7.65 21.90 14.21
N ALA A 157 8.93 21.81 13.88
CA ALA A 157 9.66 22.91 13.26
C ALA A 157 9.08 23.30 11.89
N MET A 158 8.59 22.34 11.11
CA MET A 158 7.92 22.59 9.83
C MET A 158 6.58 23.30 10.00
N LEU A 159 5.75 22.86 10.95
CA LEU A 159 4.47 23.52 11.26
C LEU A 159 4.69 24.94 11.77
N ASN A 160 5.71 25.17 12.61
CA ASN A 160 6.02 26.52 13.09
C ASN A 160 6.38 27.49 11.95
N ARG A 161 6.99 26.99 10.85
CA ARG A 161 7.28 27.81 9.66
C ARG A 161 6.03 28.18 8.86
N THR A 162 4.91 27.47 9.02
CA THR A 162 3.63 27.84 8.39
C THR A 162 2.83 28.85 9.22
N GLY A 163 3.38 29.30 10.36
CA GLY A 163 2.72 30.21 11.29
C GLY A 163 1.99 29.51 12.44
N ALA A 164 2.08 28.18 12.55
CA ALA A 164 1.59 27.48 13.72
C ALA A 164 2.43 27.86 14.96
N GLU A 165 1.81 27.98 16.14
CA GLU A 165 2.53 28.17 17.40
C GLU A 165 2.55 26.85 18.19
N MET A 166 3.45 25.94 17.83
CA MET A 166 3.60 24.64 18.50
C MET A 166 4.71 24.70 19.57
N PRO A 167 4.37 24.69 20.88
CA PRO A 167 5.37 24.81 21.95
C PRO A 167 6.16 23.53 22.21
N ASN A 168 5.64 22.37 21.81
CA ASN A 168 6.32 21.07 21.91
C ASN A 168 5.93 20.16 20.74
N ASP A 169 6.54 18.98 20.67
CA ASP A 169 6.31 17.97 19.65
C ASP A 169 5.35 16.85 20.10
N ASP A 170 4.41 17.18 21.00
CA ASP A 170 3.36 16.27 21.45
C ASP A 170 2.50 15.78 20.26
N PRO A 171 2.39 14.46 20.03
CA PRO A 171 1.78 13.91 18.82
C PRO A 171 0.28 14.19 18.75
N VAL A 172 -0.40 14.29 19.90
CA VAL A 172 -1.82 14.64 19.95
C VAL A 172 -2.02 16.08 19.50
N ARG A 173 -1.19 17.01 19.98
CA ARG A 173 -1.24 18.42 19.58
C ARG A 173 -0.92 18.60 18.10
N LEU A 174 0.15 17.98 17.60
CA LEU A 174 0.53 18.06 16.18
C LEU A 174 -0.60 17.54 15.27
N SER A 175 -1.17 16.38 15.61
CA SER A 175 -2.26 15.77 14.83
C SER A 175 -3.54 16.60 14.88
N ARG A 176 -3.89 17.16 16.06
CA ARG A 176 -5.06 18.03 16.23
C ARG A 176 -4.93 19.34 15.48
N TYR A 177 -3.72 19.92 15.39
CA TYR A 177 -3.49 21.11 14.57
C TYR A 177 -3.81 20.83 13.10
N VAL A 178 -3.29 19.74 12.54
CA VAL A 178 -3.57 19.37 11.14
C VAL A 178 -5.05 19.07 10.94
N ARG A 179 -5.68 18.35 11.88
CA ARG A 179 -7.13 18.14 11.90
C ARG A 179 -7.89 19.47 11.82
N ASP A 180 -7.53 20.45 12.63
CA ASP A 180 -8.25 21.73 12.69
C ASP A 180 -8.10 22.50 11.36
N VAL A 181 -6.91 22.50 10.77
CA VAL A 181 -6.66 23.07 9.42
C VAL A 181 -7.56 22.40 8.38
N VAL A 182 -7.58 21.07 8.34
CA VAL A 182 -8.42 20.30 7.40
C VAL A 182 -9.91 20.56 7.65
N GLY A 183 -10.34 20.55 8.91
CA GLY A 183 -11.72 20.81 9.31
C GLY A 183 -12.21 22.20 8.88
N THR A 184 -11.42 23.24 9.12
CA THR A 184 -11.73 24.60 8.64
C THR A 184 -11.77 24.66 7.12
N PHE A 185 -10.85 23.98 6.42
CA PHE A 185 -10.83 23.97 4.97
C PHE A 185 -12.11 23.39 4.35
N PHE A 186 -12.70 22.38 4.98
CA PHE A 186 -13.95 21.75 4.53
C PHE A 186 -15.21 22.61 4.67
N GLN A 187 -15.17 23.72 5.41
CA GLN A 187 -16.33 24.60 5.60
C GLN A 187 -16.79 25.23 4.27
N ASP A 188 -15.84 25.65 3.45
CA ASP A 188 -16.07 26.30 2.14
C ASP A 188 -15.42 25.51 1.00
N CYS A 189 -15.45 24.17 1.07
CA CYS A 189 -14.80 23.31 0.08
C CYS A 189 -15.74 23.00 -1.11
N ASP A 190 -15.28 23.34 -2.32
CA ASP A 190 -16.06 23.18 -3.55
C ASP A 190 -16.08 21.72 -4.02
N ALA A 191 -14.94 21.03 -3.94
CA ALA A 191 -14.78 19.67 -4.43
C ALA A 191 -13.81 18.82 -3.58
N GLY A 192 -14.12 17.53 -3.48
CA GLY A 192 -13.27 16.53 -2.84
C GLY A 192 -12.68 15.57 -3.87
N ILE A 193 -11.37 15.35 -3.83
CA ILE A 193 -10.65 14.38 -4.65
C ILE A 193 -10.19 13.23 -3.77
N THR A 194 -10.49 12.00 -4.17
CA THR A 194 -10.04 10.79 -3.46
C THR A 194 -9.32 9.81 -4.38
N GLY A 195 -8.64 8.83 -3.78
CA GLY A 195 -8.23 7.62 -4.47
C GLY A 195 -9.30 6.52 -4.39
N ALA A 196 -9.08 5.41 -5.09
CA ALA A 196 -9.88 4.20 -4.93
C ALA A 196 -8.99 2.96 -4.73
N ASN A 197 -9.31 2.17 -3.70
CA ASN A 197 -8.65 0.88 -3.44
C ASN A 197 -9.18 -0.21 -4.36
N ALA A 198 -10.48 -0.16 -4.68
CA ALA A 198 -11.12 -0.95 -5.74
C ALA A 198 -12.33 -0.22 -6.33
N VAL A 199 -12.72 -0.58 -7.56
CA VAL A 199 -14.03 -0.25 -8.14
C VAL A 199 -14.73 -1.55 -8.48
N VAL A 200 -15.92 -1.76 -7.94
CA VAL A 200 -16.66 -3.01 -8.10
C VAL A 200 -17.49 -2.98 -9.37
N ALA A 201 -17.23 -3.89 -10.31
CA ALA A 201 -17.88 -3.92 -11.61
C ALA A 201 -19.35 -4.34 -11.54
N SER A 202 -19.68 -5.35 -10.72
CA SER A 202 -21.05 -5.84 -10.52
C SER A 202 -22.02 -4.75 -10.08
N SER A 203 -21.59 -3.90 -9.15
CA SER A 203 -22.44 -2.92 -8.49
C SER A 203 -22.10 -1.47 -8.82
N GLY A 204 -20.97 -1.16 -9.45
CA GLY A 204 -20.53 0.22 -9.68
C GLY A 204 -20.14 0.97 -8.41
N ARG A 205 -19.80 0.27 -7.31
CA ARG A 205 -19.37 0.91 -6.07
C ARG A 205 -17.87 1.21 -6.08
N VAL A 206 -17.50 2.34 -5.49
CA VAL A 206 -16.10 2.75 -5.32
C VAL A 206 -15.68 2.45 -3.88
N MET A 207 -14.73 1.54 -3.72
CA MET A 207 -14.18 1.16 -2.42
C MET A 207 -12.97 2.03 -2.08
N ALA A 208 -13.01 2.71 -0.95
CA ALA A 208 -11.89 3.46 -0.40
C ALA A 208 -11.77 3.20 1.10
N ILE A 209 -10.54 3.09 1.59
CA ILE A 209 -10.25 2.76 3.00
C ILE A 209 -9.36 3.82 3.63
N GLU A 210 -9.56 4.08 4.91
CA GLU A 210 -8.91 5.17 5.63
C GLU A 210 -9.08 5.01 7.16
N ASN A 211 -8.33 5.76 7.96
CA ASN A 211 -8.43 5.71 9.42
C ASN A 211 -8.85 7.02 10.11
N GLU A 212 -8.74 8.16 9.41
CA GLU A 212 -8.78 9.51 9.99
C GLU A 212 -10.17 10.17 9.90
N GLY A 213 -10.96 9.85 8.89
CA GLY A 213 -12.24 10.45 8.50
C GLY A 213 -12.12 11.41 7.31
N ASN A 214 -10.92 11.65 6.79
CA ASN A 214 -10.66 12.64 5.73
C ASN A 214 -11.19 12.23 4.35
N VAL A 215 -11.20 10.93 4.02
CA VAL A 215 -11.82 10.43 2.79
C VAL A 215 -13.34 10.49 2.94
N ALA A 216 -13.86 10.19 4.12
CA ALA A 216 -15.27 10.35 4.42
C ALA A 216 -15.72 11.82 4.27
N LEU A 217 -14.92 12.79 4.75
CA LEU A 217 -15.15 14.23 4.53
C LEU A 217 -15.17 14.55 3.03
N SER A 218 -14.11 14.17 2.30
CA SER A 218 -13.95 14.42 0.86
C SER A 218 -15.08 13.84 0.01
N GLY A 219 -15.56 12.64 0.35
CA GLY A 219 -16.60 11.94 -0.41
C GLY A 219 -18.03 12.38 -0.06
N SER A 220 -18.24 13.07 1.07
CA SER A 220 -19.59 13.37 1.57
C SER A 220 -19.92 14.85 1.75
N HIS A 221 -18.93 15.73 1.97
CA HIS A 221 -19.17 17.15 2.29
C HIS A 221 -19.28 18.04 1.04
N PRO A 222 -18.34 17.99 0.09
CA PRO A 222 -18.40 18.84 -1.11
C PRO A 222 -19.53 18.41 -2.05
N ARG A 223 -20.01 19.35 -2.87
CA ARG A 223 -21.01 19.10 -3.92
C ARG A 223 -20.45 18.27 -5.07
N LEU A 224 -19.13 18.26 -5.25
CA LEU A 224 -18.44 17.48 -6.27
C LEU A 224 -17.45 16.51 -5.62
N HIS A 225 -17.57 15.22 -5.92
CA HIS A 225 -16.61 14.20 -5.51
C HIS A 225 -15.97 13.53 -6.75
N ILE A 226 -14.64 13.56 -6.83
CA ILE A 226 -13.90 12.91 -7.93
C ILE A 226 -12.94 11.86 -7.36
N ALA A 227 -13.12 10.59 -7.72
CA ALA A 227 -12.14 9.56 -7.44
C ALA A 227 -11.18 9.41 -8.62
N ILE A 228 -9.86 9.44 -8.38
CA ILE A 228 -8.84 9.15 -9.40
C ILE A 228 -8.13 7.83 -9.09
N THR A 229 -8.06 6.94 -10.07
CA THR A 229 -7.48 5.61 -9.87
C THR A 229 -6.90 5.03 -11.16
N GLY A 230 -6.08 3.99 -11.04
CA GLY A 230 -5.53 3.29 -12.20
C GLY A 230 -6.57 2.37 -12.82
N ILE A 231 -6.52 2.14 -14.13
CA ILE A 231 -7.48 1.25 -14.82
C ILE A 231 -7.51 -0.14 -14.18
N GLU A 232 -6.42 -0.61 -13.57
CA GLU A 232 -6.31 -1.94 -12.98
C GLU A 232 -7.15 -2.11 -11.72
N LYS A 233 -7.59 -1.05 -11.06
CA LYS A 233 -8.26 -1.13 -9.74
C LYS A 233 -9.70 -1.64 -9.79
N VAL A 234 -10.22 -1.98 -10.97
CA VAL A 234 -11.52 -2.64 -11.09
C VAL A 234 -11.45 -4.08 -10.58
N VAL A 235 -12.51 -4.55 -9.92
CA VAL A 235 -12.73 -5.93 -9.46
C VAL A 235 -14.11 -6.41 -9.90
N ALA A 236 -14.30 -7.72 -9.99
CA ALA A 236 -15.54 -8.30 -10.50
C ALA A 236 -16.76 -7.96 -9.62
N ASP A 237 -16.66 -8.22 -8.33
CA ASP A 237 -17.77 -8.17 -7.39
C ASP A 237 -17.33 -7.83 -5.96
N GLU A 238 -18.30 -7.82 -5.06
CA GLU A 238 -18.18 -7.57 -3.62
C GLU A 238 -17.25 -8.58 -2.95
N ALA A 239 -17.38 -9.87 -3.29
CA ALA A 239 -16.55 -10.93 -2.73
C ALA A 239 -15.07 -10.71 -3.08
N ALA A 240 -14.79 -10.29 -4.32
CA ALA A 240 -13.45 -9.90 -4.76
C ALA A 240 -12.93 -8.67 -4.00
N ALA A 241 -13.77 -7.64 -3.80
CA ALA A 241 -13.40 -6.45 -3.04
C ALA A 241 -13.09 -6.77 -1.56
N LEU A 242 -13.94 -7.58 -0.91
CA LEU A 242 -13.77 -8.01 0.47
C LEU A 242 -12.56 -8.93 0.64
N SER A 243 -12.27 -9.79 -0.33
CA SER A 243 -11.06 -10.63 -0.33
C SER A 243 -9.78 -9.78 -0.36
N ILE A 244 -9.79 -8.66 -1.08
CA ILE A 244 -8.68 -7.70 -1.05
C ILE A 244 -8.61 -7.00 0.30
N LEU A 245 -9.75 -6.54 0.82
CA LEU A 245 -9.85 -5.86 2.10
C LEU A 245 -9.27 -6.70 3.24
N GLU A 246 -9.58 -8.00 3.25
CA GLU A 246 -9.14 -9.00 4.24
C GLU A 246 -7.62 -9.17 4.33
N VAL A 247 -6.87 -8.86 3.26
CA VAL A 247 -5.41 -8.99 3.26
C VAL A 247 -4.69 -7.64 3.22
N LEU A 248 -5.37 -6.55 2.85
CA LEU A 248 -4.72 -5.26 2.61
C LEU A 248 -4.18 -4.64 3.90
N ALA A 249 -5.05 -4.33 4.86
CA ALA A 249 -4.66 -3.70 6.12
C ALA A 249 -3.76 -4.61 6.98
N PRO A 250 -4.02 -5.93 7.06
CA PRO A 250 -3.10 -6.85 7.74
C PRO A 250 -1.70 -6.85 7.14
N SER A 251 -1.58 -6.82 5.80
CA SER A 251 -0.28 -6.82 5.13
C SER A 251 0.43 -5.45 5.17
N ALA A 252 -0.33 -4.37 5.30
CA ALA A 252 0.17 -3.02 5.20
C ALA A 252 0.65 -2.46 6.54
N THR A 253 -0.22 -2.52 7.54
CA THR A 253 -0.05 -1.84 8.83
C THR A 253 -0.31 -2.77 10.01
N ALA A 254 -0.42 -4.09 9.78
CA ALA A 254 -0.78 -5.09 10.78
C ALA A 254 -2.08 -4.76 11.55
N GLN A 255 -3.01 -4.08 10.89
CA GLN A 255 -4.35 -3.81 11.43
C GLN A 255 -5.31 -4.87 10.90
N PRO A 256 -6.35 -5.28 11.67
CA PRO A 256 -7.35 -6.21 11.15
C PRO A 256 -8.09 -5.62 9.95
N LEU A 257 -8.53 -4.36 10.06
CA LEU A 257 -9.02 -3.47 9.00
C LEU A 257 -8.66 -2.03 9.38
N THR A 258 -8.75 -1.10 8.43
CA THR A 258 -8.71 0.35 8.73
C THR A 258 -10.00 0.79 9.43
N SER A 259 -9.98 1.93 10.15
CA SER A 259 -11.17 2.37 10.91
C SER A 259 -12.41 2.52 10.06
N PHE A 260 -12.25 2.96 8.81
CA PHE A 260 -13.34 3.08 7.85
C PHE A 260 -13.00 2.33 6.56
N SER A 261 -13.90 1.47 6.12
CA SER A 261 -13.90 0.91 4.75
C SER A 261 -15.20 1.30 4.06
N HIS A 262 -15.11 2.28 3.18
CA HIS A 262 -16.24 2.86 2.47
C HIS A 262 -16.52 2.10 1.18
N PHE A 263 -17.79 1.89 0.89
CA PHE A 263 -18.31 1.54 -0.41
C PHE A 263 -19.25 2.66 -0.85
N PHE A 264 -18.73 3.58 -1.65
CA PHE A 264 -19.49 4.69 -2.21
C PHE A 264 -20.32 4.19 -3.40
N SER A 265 -21.62 4.43 -3.34
CA SER A 265 -22.62 3.98 -4.28
C SER A 265 -23.18 5.19 -5.05
N THR A 266 -24.49 5.36 -5.10
CA THR A 266 -25.15 6.55 -5.67
C THR A 266 -24.73 7.83 -4.93
N PRO A 267 -24.48 8.95 -5.62
CA PRO A 267 -24.21 10.24 -4.99
C PRO A 267 -25.37 10.70 -4.11
N ALA A 268 -25.09 11.44 -3.04
CA ALA A 268 -26.15 12.06 -2.24
C ALA A 268 -26.94 13.09 -3.08
N PRO A 269 -28.22 13.37 -2.75
CA PRO A 269 -28.98 14.39 -3.46
C PRO A 269 -28.24 15.74 -3.55
N GLY A 270 -28.10 16.27 -4.77
CA GLY A 270 -27.37 17.52 -5.04
C GLY A 270 -25.84 17.39 -5.08
N GLN A 271 -25.30 16.18 -4.91
CA GLN A 271 -23.88 15.87 -5.11
C GLN A 271 -23.65 15.22 -6.49
N GLU A 272 -22.57 15.62 -7.15
CA GLU A 272 -22.05 15.00 -8.37
C GLU A 272 -20.86 14.11 -8.03
N ARG A 273 -20.73 12.97 -8.72
CA ARG A 273 -19.62 12.04 -8.52
C ARG A 273 -19.03 11.56 -9.84
N HIS A 274 -17.72 11.58 -9.92
CA HIS A 274 -16.98 11.12 -11.08
C HIS A 274 -15.86 10.18 -10.66
N VAL A 275 -15.49 9.27 -11.57
CA VAL A 275 -14.29 8.45 -11.44
C VAL A 275 -13.44 8.61 -12.69
N VAL A 276 -12.18 8.98 -12.49
CA VAL A 276 -11.18 9.13 -13.55
C VAL A 276 -10.21 7.97 -13.48
N PHE A 277 -10.29 7.08 -14.48
CA PHE A 277 -9.40 5.95 -14.65
C PHE A 277 -8.19 6.31 -15.50
N VAL A 278 -6.99 6.08 -14.97
CA VAL A 278 -5.73 6.42 -15.61
C VAL A 278 -5.05 5.15 -16.12
N ASP A 279 -4.82 5.07 -17.43
CA ASP A 279 -4.07 4.00 -18.07
C ASP A 279 -2.56 4.24 -17.88
N ASN A 280 -2.04 5.32 -18.47
CA ASN A 280 -0.64 5.75 -18.38
C ASN A 280 0.37 4.60 -18.63
N GLY A 281 0.06 3.73 -19.60
CA GLY A 281 0.90 2.60 -20.00
C GLY A 281 0.53 1.25 -19.38
N ARG A 282 -0.48 1.18 -18.50
CA ARG A 282 -0.99 -0.07 -17.92
C ARG A 282 -1.54 -1.03 -18.98
N SER A 283 -2.23 -0.55 -20.02
CA SER A 283 -2.68 -1.40 -21.13
C SER A 283 -1.53 -2.00 -21.93
N ARG A 284 -0.37 -1.34 -21.98
CA ARG A 284 0.85 -1.89 -22.57
C ARG A 284 1.44 -2.97 -21.67
N ILE A 285 1.54 -2.69 -20.37
CA ILE A 285 2.02 -3.64 -19.35
C ILE A 285 1.18 -4.92 -19.35
N LEU A 286 -0.15 -4.76 -19.45
CA LEU A 286 -1.11 -5.87 -19.47
C LEU A 286 -0.84 -6.87 -20.60
N LYS A 287 -0.34 -6.40 -21.75
CA LYS A 287 -0.04 -7.22 -22.92
C LYS A 287 1.28 -7.98 -22.81
N ASP A 288 2.16 -7.61 -21.88
CA ASP A 288 3.44 -8.31 -21.67
C ASP A 288 3.28 -9.37 -20.56
N PRO A 289 3.32 -10.67 -20.89
CA PRO A 289 3.14 -11.74 -19.90
C PRO A 289 4.26 -11.75 -18.84
N LYS A 290 5.42 -11.14 -19.08
CA LYS A 290 6.47 -10.98 -18.06
C LYS A 290 6.01 -10.05 -16.94
N TYR A 291 5.17 -9.08 -17.25
CA TYR A 291 4.90 -7.93 -16.37
C TYR A 291 3.42 -7.73 -16.02
N ALA A 292 2.46 -8.34 -16.73
CA ALA A 292 1.02 -8.17 -16.50
C ALA A 292 0.62 -8.35 -15.03
N ASP A 293 1.25 -9.30 -14.33
CA ASP A 293 1.02 -9.60 -12.92
C ASP A 293 1.27 -8.42 -11.97
N ILE A 294 2.05 -7.40 -12.38
CA ILE A 294 2.27 -6.18 -11.59
C ILE A 294 0.97 -5.41 -11.34
N LEU A 295 0.00 -5.54 -12.24
CA LEU A 295 -1.31 -4.89 -12.18
C LEU A 295 -2.25 -5.54 -11.15
N LYS A 296 -1.87 -6.69 -10.57
CA LYS A 296 -2.58 -7.27 -9.41
C LYS A 296 -2.42 -6.42 -8.15
N CYS A 297 -1.43 -5.51 -8.10
CA CYS A 297 -1.01 -4.84 -6.88
C CYS A 297 -2.15 -4.05 -6.17
N ILE A 298 -2.35 -4.37 -4.90
CA ILE A 298 -3.32 -3.68 -4.03
C ILE A 298 -2.72 -2.49 -3.26
N ARG A 299 -1.46 -2.12 -3.55
CA ARG A 299 -0.72 -1.00 -2.93
C ARG A 299 -0.59 -1.10 -1.39
N CYS A 300 -0.47 -2.32 -0.84
CA CYS A 300 -0.33 -2.51 0.61
C CYS A 300 1.05 -2.15 1.17
N GLY A 301 2.10 -2.02 0.36
CA GLY A 301 3.45 -1.70 0.85
C GLY A 301 4.21 -2.87 1.53
N ALA A 302 3.61 -4.06 1.69
CA ALA A 302 4.25 -5.22 2.33
C ALA A 302 5.64 -5.57 1.75
N CYS A 303 5.79 -5.42 0.42
CA CYS A 303 7.07 -5.64 -0.25
C CYS A 303 8.17 -4.66 0.19
N MET A 304 7.81 -3.45 0.61
CA MET A 304 8.70 -2.41 1.11
C MET A 304 9.12 -2.71 2.55
N ASN A 305 8.15 -3.10 3.39
CA ASN A 305 8.37 -3.48 4.79
C ASN A 305 9.43 -4.58 4.92
N GLY A 306 9.36 -5.61 4.06
CA GLY A 306 10.32 -6.72 4.03
C GLY A 306 11.63 -6.44 3.28
N CYS A 307 11.82 -5.27 2.67
CA CYS A 307 12.95 -5.02 1.77
C CYS A 307 14.17 -4.44 2.52
N PRO A 308 15.32 -5.14 2.55
CA PRO A 308 16.53 -4.63 3.21
C PRO A 308 17.10 -3.39 2.50
N VAL A 309 16.93 -3.29 1.18
CA VAL A 309 17.41 -2.15 0.38
C VAL A 309 16.59 -0.89 0.68
N TYR A 310 15.26 -1.02 0.78
CA TYR A 310 14.38 0.08 1.18
C TYR A 310 14.71 0.59 2.59
N ARG A 311 14.91 -0.29 3.58
CA ARG A 311 15.27 0.13 4.94
C ARG A 311 16.61 0.87 5.00
N ALA A 312 17.57 0.51 4.13
CA ALA A 312 18.88 1.15 4.10
C ALA A 312 18.85 2.50 3.37
N GLY A 313 18.25 2.56 2.18
CA GLY A 313 18.24 3.76 1.34
C GLY A 313 17.08 4.73 1.60
N GLY A 314 16.01 4.28 2.25
CA GLY A 314 14.76 5.05 2.34
C GLY A 314 13.98 5.12 1.03
N GLY A 315 12.72 5.58 1.10
CA GLY A 315 11.84 5.69 -0.06
C GLY A 315 12.22 6.79 -1.05
N LEU A 316 12.71 7.93 -0.55
CA LEU A 316 13.08 9.08 -1.39
C LEU A 316 14.22 8.76 -2.37
N SER A 317 15.08 7.79 -2.01
CA SER A 317 16.17 7.31 -2.88
C SER A 317 15.69 6.75 -4.21
N TYR A 318 14.45 6.26 -4.28
CA TYR A 318 13.87 5.74 -5.52
C TYR A 318 13.56 6.85 -6.52
N GLY A 319 13.32 8.10 -6.08
CA GLY A 319 13.08 9.23 -6.97
C GLY A 319 11.89 9.00 -7.91
N SER A 320 10.87 8.30 -7.44
CA SER A 320 9.63 7.99 -8.15
C SER A 320 8.47 8.05 -7.15
N PRO A 321 7.26 8.43 -7.58
CA PRO A 321 6.04 8.28 -6.78
C PRO A 321 5.85 6.85 -6.29
N TYR A 322 6.40 5.85 -6.99
CA TYR A 322 6.42 4.47 -6.55
C TYR A 322 7.81 4.07 -6.07
N MET A 323 7.92 3.66 -4.81
CA MET A 323 9.19 3.28 -4.18
C MET A 323 9.22 1.81 -3.73
N GLY A 324 10.40 1.35 -3.29
CA GLY A 324 10.62 -0.04 -2.89
C GLY A 324 10.53 -1.03 -4.06
N PRO A 325 10.41 -2.35 -3.80
CA PRO A 325 10.39 -3.37 -4.85
C PRO A 325 9.26 -3.21 -5.87
N ILE A 326 8.06 -2.77 -5.44
CA ILE A 326 6.95 -2.48 -6.36
C ILE A 326 7.30 -1.32 -7.29
N GLY A 327 7.87 -0.24 -6.76
CA GLY A 327 8.29 0.92 -7.55
C GLY A 327 9.44 0.63 -8.49
N ALA A 328 10.38 -0.21 -8.07
CA ALA A 328 11.52 -0.62 -8.90
C ALA A 328 11.13 -1.47 -10.13
N VAL A 329 9.93 -2.07 -10.11
CA VAL A 329 9.33 -2.74 -11.28
C VAL A 329 8.38 -1.80 -12.02
N LEU A 330 7.44 -1.17 -11.32
CA LEU A 330 6.35 -0.42 -11.94
C LEU A 330 6.83 0.87 -12.62
N SER A 331 7.74 1.63 -12.00
CA SER A 331 8.15 2.94 -12.53
C SER A 331 8.80 2.85 -13.92
N PRO A 332 9.82 2.00 -14.18
CA PRO A 332 10.37 1.87 -15.54
C PRO A 332 9.37 1.29 -16.55
N LEU A 333 8.30 0.63 -16.10
CA LEU A 333 7.25 0.13 -16.99
C LEU A 333 6.23 1.22 -17.37
N LEU A 334 5.88 2.11 -16.44
CA LEU A 334 5.00 3.27 -16.70
C LEU A 334 5.75 4.33 -17.53
N TRP A 335 6.99 4.64 -17.12
CA TRP A 335 7.88 5.60 -17.77
C TRP A 335 9.09 4.88 -18.39
N PRO A 336 8.97 4.37 -19.63
CA PRO A 336 10.01 3.57 -20.29
C PRO A 336 11.26 4.36 -20.74
N GLY A 337 11.41 5.60 -20.28
CA GLY A 337 12.59 6.42 -20.49
C GLY A 337 13.73 6.06 -19.53
N ASP A 338 14.82 6.83 -19.60
CA ASP A 338 16.04 6.56 -18.82
C ASP A 338 15.91 6.96 -17.33
N GLU A 339 14.86 7.71 -16.95
CA GLU A 339 14.68 8.29 -15.61
C GLU A 339 14.65 7.25 -14.48
N HIS A 340 14.07 6.08 -14.73
CA HIS A 340 13.89 5.01 -13.75
C HIS A 340 14.53 3.69 -14.19
N ALA A 341 15.32 3.70 -15.27
CA ALA A 341 15.94 2.51 -15.85
C ALA A 341 16.95 1.82 -14.91
N ASP A 342 17.43 2.52 -13.88
CA ASP A 342 18.37 2.00 -12.90
C ASP A 342 17.69 1.37 -11.67
N LEU A 343 16.39 1.62 -11.44
CA LEU A 343 15.67 1.09 -10.29
C LEU A 343 15.62 -0.44 -10.21
N PRO A 344 15.56 -1.22 -11.32
CA PRO A 344 15.65 -2.68 -11.23
C PRO A 344 16.93 -3.16 -10.53
N PHE A 345 18.00 -2.36 -10.54
CA PHE A 345 19.27 -2.63 -9.86
C PHE A 345 19.27 -2.27 -8.37
N ALA A 346 18.26 -1.56 -7.88
CA ALA A 346 18.04 -1.25 -6.47
C ALA A 346 17.44 -2.44 -5.68
N SER A 347 18.03 -3.62 -5.84
CA SER A 347 17.55 -4.85 -5.20
C SER A 347 18.68 -5.86 -4.99
N SER A 348 18.68 -6.51 -3.83
CA SER A 348 19.52 -7.67 -3.53
C SER A 348 18.98 -8.98 -4.12
N LEU A 349 17.79 -8.95 -4.72
CA LEU A 349 17.10 -10.12 -5.29
C LEU A 349 16.83 -11.24 -4.27
N CYS A 350 16.69 -10.92 -2.98
CA CYS A 350 16.47 -11.90 -1.92
C CYS A 350 15.10 -12.61 -1.94
N GLY A 351 14.17 -12.23 -2.82
CA GLY A 351 12.87 -12.89 -2.96
C GLY A 351 11.80 -12.52 -1.92
N ARG A 352 12.16 -11.85 -0.80
CA ARG A 352 11.21 -11.53 0.28
C ARG A 352 9.97 -10.76 -0.18
N CYS A 353 10.12 -9.85 -1.14
CA CYS A 353 9.01 -9.08 -1.70
C CYS A 353 7.94 -9.94 -2.40
N THR A 354 8.31 -11.11 -2.92
CA THR A 354 7.38 -12.07 -3.52
C THR A 354 6.75 -12.95 -2.46
N GLU A 355 7.53 -13.44 -1.49
CA GLU A 355 7.04 -14.25 -0.38
C GLU A 355 5.94 -13.53 0.43
N VAL A 356 6.12 -12.24 0.69
CA VAL A 356 5.19 -11.44 1.50
C VAL A 356 4.04 -10.82 0.70
N CYS A 357 4.00 -10.98 -0.63
CA CYS A 357 2.98 -10.35 -1.45
C CYS A 357 1.62 -11.04 -1.23
N PRO A 358 0.59 -10.34 -0.72
CA PRO A 358 -0.71 -10.98 -0.44
C PRO A 358 -1.51 -11.33 -1.70
N VAL A 359 -1.07 -10.86 -2.88
CA VAL A 359 -1.70 -11.09 -4.18
C VAL A 359 -0.75 -11.76 -5.19
N GLY A 360 0.29 -12.43 -4.67
CA GLY A 360 1.13 -13.36 -5.45
C GLY A 360 1.92 -12.73 -6.59
N ILE A 361 2.46 -11.51 -6.43
CA ILE A 361 3.27 -10.87 -7.48
C ILE A 361 4.74 -11.30 -7.38
N PRO A 362 5.32 -11.88 -8.44
CA PRO A 362 6.71 -12.33 -8.45
C PRO A 362 7.71 -11.19 -8.71
N LEU A 363 7.69 -10.13 -7.89
CA LEU A 363 8.52 -8.93 -8.03
C LEU A 363 10.03 -9.23 -8.23
N HIS A 364 10.61 -10.19 -7.51
CA HIS A 364 12.03 -10.52 -7.66
C HIS A 364 12.38 -11.05 -9.07
N ARG A 365 11.47 -11.81 -9.68
CA ARG A 365 11.60 -12.30 -11.06
C ARG A 365 11.45 -11.17 -12.06
N MET A 366 10.44 -10.31 -11.89
CA MET A 366 10.23 -9.15 -12.75
C MET A 366 11.43 -8.18 -12.72
N LEU A 367 12.08 -8.03 -11.56
CA LEU A 367 13.33 -7.24 -11.46
C LEU A 367 14.46 -7.88 -12.27
N LEU A 368 14.58 -9.21 -12.29
CA LEU A 368 15.55 -9.92 -13.13
C LEU A 368 15.23 -9.75 -14.61
N ASP A 369 13.96 -9.88 -14.98
CA ASP A 369 13.49 -9.69 -16.36
C ASP A 369 13.78 -8.27 -16.85
N LEU A 370 13.52 -7.24 -16.03
CA LEU A 370 13.86 -5.85 -16.37
C LEU A 370 15.36 -5.61 -16.50
N ARG A 371 16.20 -6.24 -15.67
CA ARG A 371 17.66 -6.20 -15.83
C ARG A 371 18.09 -6.87 -17.14
N SER A 372 17.48 -7.99 -17.49
CA SER A 372 17.71 -8.69 -18.76
C SER A 372 17.33 -7.81 -19.96
N ASP A 373 16.15 -7.20 -19.91
CA ASP A 373 15.67 -6.28 -20.95
C ASP A 373 16.58 -5.05 -21.08
N ALA A 374 17.08 -4.51 -19.97
CA ALA A 374 18.04 -3.40 -19.97
C ALA A 374 19.38 -3.79 -20.63
N VAL A 375 19.86 -5.02 -20.42
CA VAL A 375 21.06 -5.54 -21.12
C VAL A 375 20.78 -5.74 -22.61
N ALA A 376 19.64 -6.34 -22.96
CA ALA A 376 19.25 -6.61 -24.35
C ALA A 376 19.08 -5.33 -25.17
N THR A 377 18.53 -4.28 -24.55
CA THR A 377 18.34 -2.95 -25.18
C THR A 377 19.57 -2.05 -25.09
N GLY A 378 20.68 -2.53 -24.50
CA GLY A 378 21.93 -1.77 -24.38
C GLY A 378 21.90 -0.64 -23.35
N ARG A 379 20.81 -0.52 -22.58
CA ARG A 379 20.59 0.46 -21.50
C ARG A 379 21.33 0.11 -20.20
N ALA A 380 21.81 -1.13 -20.05
CA ALA A 380 22.63 -1.56 -18.93
C ALA A 380 24.06 -1.94 -19.33
N GLY A 381 25.01 -1.60 -18.44
CA GLY A 381 26.42 -1.95 -18.52
C GLY A 381 27.22 -1.13 -19.54
N SER A 382 28.49 -0.86 -19.25
CA SER A 382 29.37 -0.16 -20.20
C SER A 382 29.73 -1.07 -21.39
N ARG A 383 30.15 -0.49 -22.54
CA ARG A 383 30.67 -1.30 -23.66
C ARG A 383 31.81 -2.23 -23.22
N LYS A 384 32.68 -1.76 -22.32
CA LYS A 384 33.78 -2.55 -21.74
C LYS A 384 33.27 -3.74 -20.93
N GLU A 385 32.30 -3.50 -20.06
CA GLU A 385 31.67 -4.53 -19.23
C GLU A 385 30.97 -5.60 -20.10
N ARG A 386 30.22 -5.18 -21.13
CA ARG A 386 29.58 -6.11 -22.06
C ARG A 386 30.59 -6.99 -22.79
N THR A 387 31.69 -6.41 -23.27
CA THR A 387 32.76 -7.18 -23.92
C THR A 387 33.45 -8.14 -22.93
N ALA A 388 33.68 -7.71 -21.69
CA ALA A 388 34.25 -8.56 -20.65
C ALA A 388 33.35 -9.77 -20.35
N TRP A 389 32.04 -9.55 -20.16
CA TRP A 389 31.09 -10.63 -19.94
C TRP A 389 30.92 -11.56 -21.15
N ARG A 390 30.96 -11.02 -22.38
CA ARG A 390 30.99 -11.85 -23.60
C ARG A 390 32.24 -12.71 -23.67
N GLY A 391 33.41 -12.13 -23.39
CA GLY A 391 34.67 -12.88 -23.32
C GLY A 391 34.62 -13.97 -22.25
N TRP A 392 34.10 -13.64 -21.06
CA TRP A 392 33.88 -14.61 -19.99
C TRP A 392 32.93 -15.74 -20.41
N ALA A 393 31.77 -15.42 -20.98
CA ALA A 393 30.79 -16.41 -21.44
C ALA A 393 31.34 -17.29 -22.57
N LEU A 394 32.12 -16.73 -23.50
CA LEU A 394 32.80 -17.52 -24.54
C LEU A 394 33.83 -18.48 -23.96
N THR A 395 34.53 -18.06 -22.91
CA THR A 395 35.59 -18.84 -22.26
C THR A 395 35.04 -19.91 -21.33
N PHE A 396 34.00 -19.58 -20.55
CA PHE A 396 33.49 -20.41 -19.45
C PHE A 396 32.08 -20.96 -19.65
N GLY A 397 31.38 -20.61 -20.73
CA GLY A 397 30.01 -21.07 -21.01
C GLY A 397 29.90 -22.53 -21.48
N GLY A 398 30.94 -23.34 -21.34
CA GLY A 398 30.90 -24.77 -21.66
C GLY A 398 32.04 -25.52 -20.98
N ALA A 399 31.77 -26.74 -20.53
CA ALA A 399 32.72 -27.52 -19.71
C ALA A 399 34.09 -27.73 -20.37
N THR A 400 34.12 -27.98 -21.69
CA THR A 400 35.37 -28.16 -22.46
C THR A 400 36.17 -26.88 -22.57
N ARG A 401 35.53 -25.78 -22.97
CA ARG A 401 36.15 -24.44 -23.09
C ARG A 401 36.69 -23.96 -21.75
N ALA A 402 35.92 -24.14 -20.68
CA ALA A 402 36.33 -23.79 -19.32
C ALA A 402 37.57 -24.59 -18.88
N ARG A 403 37.59 -25.91 -19.13
CA ARG A 403 38.74 -26.77 -18.80
C ARG A 403 39.98 -26.39 -19.60
N LEU A 404 39.85 -26.13 -20.90
CA LEU A 404 40.96 -25.69 -21.74
C LEU A 404 41.50 -24.34 -21.29
N ALA A 405 40.63 -23.37 -21.01
CA ALA A 405 41.02 -22.06 -20.49
C ALA A 405 41.76 -22.18 -19.16
N MET A 406 41.28 -23.01 -18.23
CA MET A 406 41.96 -23.27 -16.97
C MET A 406 43.31 -23.99 -17.17
N ALA A 407 43.40 -24.94 -18.10
CA ALA A 407 44.65 -25.63 -18.42
C ALA A 407 45.68 -24.66 -19.03
N ALA A 408 45.26 -23.84 -19.99
CA ALA A 408 46.08 -22.79 -20.59
C ALA A 408 46.54 -21.76 -19.55
N ALA A 409 45.65 -21.32 -18.64
CA ALA A 409 46.00 -20.42 -17.55
C ALA A 409 47.03 -21.04 -16.59
N ARG A 410 46.88 -22.34 -16.23
CA ARG A 410 47.85 -23.07 -15.40
C ARG A 410 49.21 -23.19 -16.08
N LEU A 411 49.24 -23.50 -17.38
CA LEU A 411 50.49 -23.57 -18.16
C LEU A 411 51.14 -22.18 -18.29
N GLY A 412 50.35 -21.15 -18.55
CA GLY A 412 50.81 -19.76 -18.63
C GLY A 412 51.39 -19.25 -17.30
N LEU A 413 50.73 -19.52 -16.17
CA LEU A 413 51.23 -19.18 -14.83
C LEU A 413 52.53 -19.92 -14.48
N ARG A 414 52.65 -21.20 -14.87
CA ARG A 414 53.89 -21.98 -14.73
C ARG A 414 55.02 -21.45 -15.61
N GLY A 415 54.70 -20.94 -16.80
CA GLY A 415 55.65 -20.29 -17.71
C GLY A 415 56.10 -18.92 -17.21
N ALA A 416 55.16 -18.08 -16.76
CA ALA A 416 55.45 -16.75 -16.21
C ALA A 416 56.27 -16.84 -14.90
N GLY A 417 55.96 -17.79 -14.02
CA GLY A 417 56.74 -18.04 -12.80
C GLY A 417 58.19 -18.47 -13.04
N ARG A 418 58.55 -18.89 -14.26
CA ARG A 418 59.95 -19.14 -14.66
C ARG A 418 60.68 -17.87 -15.14
N VAL A 419 59.96 -16.82 -15.54
CA VAL A 419 60.53 -15.59 -16.13
C VAL A 419 60.56 -14.43 -15.13
N SER A 420 59.58 -14.32 -14.23
CA SER A 420 59.45 -13.16 -13.34
C SER A 420 60.08 -13.33 -11.95
N GLY A 421 60.67 -14.48 -11.61
CA GLY A 421 61.23 -14.75 -10.27
C GLY A 421 60.21 -14.66 -9.12
N THR A 422 58.95 -14.33 -9.42
CA THR A 422 57.86 -14.31 -8.45
C THR A 422 57.56 -15.73 -8.07
N ARG A 423 57.82 -16.06 -6.80
CA ARG A 423 57.37 -17.28 -6.15
C ARG A 423 55.99 -17.65 -6.69
N SER A 424 55.89 -18.88 -7.19
CA SER A 424 54.62 -19.54 -7.47
C SER A 424 53.58 -19.11 -6.44
N PHE A 425 52.46 -18.58 -6.88
CA PHE A 425 51.24 -18.44 -6.06
C PHE A 425 50.65 -19.82 -5.70
N ALA A 426 51.49 -20.84 -5.49
CA ALA A 426 51.13 -22.14 -4.94
C ALA A 426 50.73 -22.06 -3.46
N GLY A 427 50.69 -20.87 -2.87
CA GLY A 427 50.46 -20.66 -1.45
C GLY A 427 49.32 -19.71 -1.10
N THR A 428 48.36 -19.42 -2.00
CA THR A 428 47.05 -18.89 -1.59
C THR A 428 46.00 -19.28 -2.64
N GLY A 429 45.87 -20.58 -2.95
CA GLY A 429 44.50 -21.04 -3.13
C GLY A 429 43.84 -20.68 -1.81
N HIS A 430 42.89 -19.74 -1.79
CA HIS A 430 42.05 -19.58 -0.61
C HIS A 430 41.50 -20.99 -0.37
N ALA A 431 42.11 -21.71 0.57
CA ALA A 431 41.43 -22.83 1.16
C ALA A 431 40.14 -22.18 1.63
N LEU A 432 39.01 -22.59 1.04
CA LEU A 432 37.73 -22.34 1.69
C LEU A 432 37.99 -22.69 3.15
N PRO A 433 37.65 -21.79 4.09
CA PRO A 433 37.94 -22.03 5.50
C PRO A 433 37.55 -23.48 5.78
N VAL A 434 38.48 -24.26 6.31
CA VAL A 434 38.19 -25.63 6.70
C VAL A 434 37.07 -25.47 7.71
N PHE A 435 35.84 -25.76 7.28
CA PHE A 435 34.70 -25.78 8.17
C PHE A 435 34.96 -26.98 9.08
N GLU A 436 35.61 -26.76 10.22
CA GLU A 436 35.89 -27.80 11.22
C GLU A 436 34.60 -28.48 11.70
N VAL A 437 33.47 -27.82 11.48
CA VAL A 437 32.16 -28.47 11.57
C VAL A 437 32.00 -29.37 10.35
N LYS A 438 32.34 -30.65 10.52
CA LYS A 438 31.69 -31.75 9.77
C LYS A 438 30.19 -31.50 9.89
N ARG A 439 29.57 -30.90 8.88
CA ARG A 439 28.12 -30.86 8.78
C ARG A 439 27.70 -32.30 8.60
N ASP A 440 27.28 -32.92 9.69
CA ASP A 440 26.71 -34.25 9.67
C ASP A 440 25.56 -34.23 8.65
N PRO A 441 25.61 -35.06 7.59
CA PRO A 441 24.49 -35.18 6.66
C PRO A 441 23.21 -35.58 7.38
N VAL A 442 23.33 -36.28 8.52
CA VAL A 442 22.22 -36.59 9.43
C VAL A 442 21.80 -35.38 10.25
N ALA A 443 22.67 -34.40 10.55
CA ALA A 443 22.25 -33.10 11.10
C ALA A 443 21.57 -32.19 10.06
N LEU A 444 21.85 -32.37 8.76
CA LEU A 444 21.10 -31.74 7.66
C LEU A 444 19.81 -32.50 7.31
N ALA A 445 19.75 -33.80 7.60
CA ALA A 445 18.58 -34.67 7.44
C ALA A 445 17.76 -34.85 8.74
N GLY A 446 18.22 -34.25 9.84
CA GLY A 446 17.78 -34.51 11.22
C GLY A 446 17.36 -33.23 11.93
N ALA A 447 16.58 -32.42 11.26
CA ALA A 447 15.22 -32.28 11.72
C ALA A 447 14.37 -32.58 10.48
N PRO A 448 13.18 -33.22 10.60
CA PRO A 448 12.17 -32.95 9.60
C PRO A 448 12.15 -31.43 9.45
N ARG A 449 12.50 -30.92 8.27
CA ARG A 449 11.90 -29.67 7.85
C ARG A 449 10.42 -30.02 7.69
N ALA A 450 9.72 -30.11 8.82
CA ALA A 450 8.70 -29.12 9.02
C ALA A 450 9.37 -27.82 8.52
N ILE A 451 9.01 -27.45 7.28
CA ILE A 451 8.44 -26.13 7.16
C ILE A 451 7.57 -26.07 8.40
N ALA A 452 8.07 -25.44 9.45
CA ALA A 452 7.13 -24.78 10.29
C ALA A 452 6.47 -23.84 9.26
N GLU A 453 5.40 -24.30 8.59
CA GLU A 453 4.10 -23.70 8.82
C GLU A 453 4.23 -23.23 10.24
N ALA A 454 4.56 -21.94 10.39
CA ALA A 454 4.67 -21.37 11.71
C ALA A 454 3.39 -21.85 12.35
N THR A 455 3.48 -22.85 13.24
CA THR A 455 2.30 -23.40 13.87
C THR A 455 1.82 -22.17 14.56
N PRO A 456 0.72 -21.54 14.09
CA PRO A 456 0.53 -20.14 14.37
C PRO A 456 0.58 -20.03 15.88
N THR A 457 1.60 -19.35 16.40
CA THR A 457 1.81 -19.26 17.83
C THR A 457 0.67 -18.39 18.30
N GLY A 458 -0.41 -19.06 18.70
CA GLY A 458 -1.75 -18.51 18.77
C GLY A 458 -2.49 -18.50 17.43
N VAL A 459 -2.82 -19.67 16.86
CA VAL A 459 -4.25 -19.86 16.56
C VAL A 459 -4.90 -19.80 17.93
N GLU A 460 -5.25 -18.59 18.37
CA GLU A 460 -6.28 -18.45 19.39
C GLU A 460 -7.41 -19.31 18.84
N SER A 461 -7.67 -20.45 19.49
CA SER A 461 -8.62 -21.41 18.96
C SER A 461 -9.88 -20.62 18.67
N ILE A 462 -10.37 -20.74 17.44
CA ILE A 462 -11.72 -20.34 17.06
C ILE A 462 -12.69 -21.33 17.74
N SER A 463 -12.53 -21.51 19.05
CA SER A 463 -13.37 -22.29 19.95
C SER A 463 -14.21 -21.37 20.83
N ALA A 464 -14.06 -20.05 20.66
CA ALA A 464 -15.07 -19.08 21.05
C ALA A 464 -16.10 -19.00 19.92
N ASP A 465 -17.38 -19.01 20.26
CA ASP A 465 -18.45 -18.71 19.31
C ASP A 465 -18.20 -17.35 18.63
N ALA A 466 -18.76 -17.14 17.44
CA ALA A 466 -18.49 -15.96 16.62
C ALA A 466 -18.75 -14.64 17.36
N VAL A 467 -19.72 -14.61 18.27
CA VAL A 467 -20.07 -13.43 19.08
C VAL A 467 -18.99 -13.17 20.13
N SER A 468 -18.56 -14.20 20.87
CA SER A 468 -17.46 -14.08 21.83
C SER A 468 -16.16 -13.61 21.16
N LEU A 469 -15.85 -14.13 19.97
CA LEU A 469 -14.69 -13.68 19.19
C LEU A 469 -14.84 -12.22 18.74
N PHE A 470 -16.02 -11.85 18.23
CA PHE A 470 -16.34 -10.47 17.88
C PHE A 470 -16.09 -9.51 19.06
N ARG A 471 -16.59 -9.84 20.26
CA ARG A 471 -16.37 -9.03 21.46
C ARG A 471 -14.89 -8.83 21.76
N ALA A 472 -14.15 -9.93 21.86
CA ALA A 472 -12.72 -9.88 22.17
C ALA A 472 -11.93 -9.03 21.14
N ARG A 473 -12.29 -9.13 19.86
CA ARG A 473 -11.65 -8.34 18.79
C ARG A 473 -12.03 -6.87 18.86
N ALA A 474 -13.30 -6.54 19.06
CA ALA A 474 -13.76 -5.17 19.21
C ALA A 474 -13.12 -4.51 20.45
N GLU A 475 -13.09 -5.19 21.59
CA GLU A 475 -12.45 -4.72 22.82
C GLU A 475 -10.94 -4.49 22.65
N SER A 476 -10.26 -5.33 21.87
CA SER A 476 -8.84 -5.13 21.55
C SER A 476 -8.56 -3.85 20.75
N LEU A 477 -9.58 -3.29 20.10
CA LEU A 477 -9.54 -2.00 19.40
C LEU A 477 -9.97 -0.84 20.32
N GLY A 478 -10.27 -1.11 21.59
CA GLY A 478 -10.82 -0.16 22.55
C GLY A 478 -12.25 0.25 22.22
N VAL A 479 -13.05 -0.68 21.67
CA VAL A 479 -14.51 -0.56 21.55
C VAL A 479 -15.12 -1.13 22.81
N GLN A 480 -16.05 -0.40 23.42
CA GLN A 480 -16.82 -0.94 24.54
C GLN A 480 -17.94 -1.83 24.01
N VAL A 481 -18.00 -3.10 24.43
CA VAL A 481 -19.08 -4.02 24.04
C VAL A 481 -19.91 -4.42 25.25
N VAL A 482 -21.20 -4.10 25.24
CA VAL A 482 -22.12 -4.30 26.38
C VAL A 482 -23.42 -4.93 25.93
N ASP A 483 -24.16 -5.57 26.84
CA ASP A 483 -25.47 -6.15 26.53
C ASP A 483 -26.61 -5.14 26.71
N THR A 484 -26.43 -4.19 27.63
CA THR A 484 -27.37 -3.10 27.89
C THR A 484 -26.63 -1.79 28.05
N HIS A 485 -27.22 -0.69 27.60
CA HIS A 485 -26.65 0.65 27.75
C HIS A 485 -27.72 1.70 27.96
N VAL A 486 -27.45 2.66 28.85
CA VAL A 486 -28.24 3.89 28.96
C VAL A 486 -27.57 4.93 28.07
N PHE A 487 -28.28 5.35 27.01
CA PHE A 487 -27.79 6.32 26.05
C PHE A 487 -27.54 7.68 26.71
N ARG A 488 -26.50 8.37 26.27
CA ARG A 488 -26.18 9.74 26.69
C ARG A 488 -26.68 10.73 25.64
N ASP A 489 -26.97 11.95 26.07
CA ASP A 489 -27.22 13.05 25.15
C ASP A 489 -26.03 13.25 24.20
N GLY A 490 -26.30 13.30 22.89
CA GLY A 490 -25.28 13.42 21.85
C GLY A 490 -24.80 12.09 21.24
N ASP A 491 -25.29 10.94 21.71
CA ASP A 491 -25.00 9.64 21.09
C ASP A 491 -25.64 9.54 19.70
N LEU A 492 -24.84 9.14 18.70
CA LEU A 492 -25.38 8.64 17.44
C LEU A 492 -25.64 7.14 17.55
N VAL A 493 -26.91 6.76 17.63
CA VAL A 493 -27.32 5.35 17.73
C VAL A 493 -27.66 4.81 16.34
N LEU A 494 -27.01 3.71 15.95
CA LEU A 494 -27.14 3.07 14.64
C LEU A 494 -27.43 1.57 14.82
N GLU A 495 -28.00 0.95 13.79
CA GLU A 495 -28.18 -0.50 13.71
C GLU A 495 -27.22 -1.10 12.68
N ALA A 496 -26.50 -2.14 13.08
CA ALA A 496 -25.63 -2.88 12.17
C ALA A 496 -26.43 -3.80 11.25
N SER A 497 -26.12 -3.75 9.96
CA SER A 497 -26.62 -4.74 8.99
C SER A 497 -25.86 -6.06 9.08
N GLY A 498 -24.62 -6.04 9.59
CA GLY A 498 -23.77 -7.21 9.82
C GLY A 498 -22.59 -6.90 10.73
N ALA A 499 -21.86 -7.91 11.17
CA ALA A 499 -20.64 -7.76 11.97
C ALA A 499 -19.63 -8.86 11.65
N ILE A 500 -18.33 -8.58 11.84
CA ILE A 500 -17.24 -9.50 11.49
C ILE A 500 -16.51 -9.92 12.77
N ALA A 501 -16.60 -11.20 13.11
CA ALA A 501 -15.98 -11.77 14.30
C ALA A 501 -14.45 -11.61 14.30
N SER A 502 -13.78 -11.98 13.20
CA SER A 502 -12.32 -11.98 13.12
C SER A 502 -11.68 -10.60 13.31
N THR A 503 -12.43 -9.51 13.07
CA THR A 503 -11.93 -8.13 13.09
C THR A 503 -12.64 -7.22 14.10
N GLY A 504 -13.70 -7.70 14.77
CA GLY A 504 -14.50 -6.89 15.70
C GLY A 504 -15.17 -5.68 15.02
N SER A 505 -15.52 -5.82 13.74
CA SER A 505 -15.99 -4.72 12.90
C SER A 505 -17.49 -4.81 12.64
N VAL A 506 -18.15 -3.69 12.41
CA VAL A 506 -19.59 -3.63 12.13
C VAL A 506 -19.84 -3.07 10.72
N LEU A 507 -20.81 -3.65 10.02
CA LEU A 507 -21.28 -3.20 8.71
C LEU A 507 -22.53 -2.34 8.90
N LEU A 508 -22.47 -1.14 8.34
CA LEU A 508 -23.59 -0.21 8.21
C LEU A 508 -23.95 -0.09 6.73
N THR A 509 -25.24 -0.08 6.41
CA THR A 509 -25.73 0.10 5.03
C THR A 509 -26.80 1.19 4.97
N GLY A 510 -27.03 1.74 3.79
CA GLY A 510 -28.08 2.74 3.54
C GLY A 510 -27.93 3.98 4.41
N GLY A 511 -29.03 4.42 5.04
CA GLY A 511 -29.03 5.58 5.93
C GLY A 511 -28.09 5.46 7.14
N ALA A 512 -27.84 4.24 7.64
CA ALA A 512 -26.91 4.03 8.75
C ALA A 512 -25.45 4.25 8.32
N ALA A 513 -25.13 4.13 7.02
CA ALA A 513 -23.80 4.42 6.47
C ALA A 513 -23.56 5.92 6.17
N ALA A 514 -24.46 6.81 6.64
CA ALA A 514 -24.36 8.25 6.42
C ALA A 514 -23.13 8.85 7.13
N ARG A 515 -22.07 9.07 6.34
CA ARG A 515 -20.75 9.55 6.80
C ARG A 515 -20.84 10.88 7.55
N ARG A 516 -21.67 11.84 7.09
CA ARG A 516 -21.82 13.14 7.76
C ARG A 516 -22.27 12.99 9.22
N ALA A 517 -23.23 12.11 9.49
CA ALA A 517 -23.71 11.86 10.85
C ALA A 517 -22.62 11.22 11.71
N ILE A 518 -21.95 10.19 11.17
CA ILE A 518 -20.87 9.46 11.87
C ILE A 518 -19.69 10.37 12.21
N LEU A 519 -19.28 11.23 11.28
CA LEU A 519 -18.17 12.16 11.50
C LEU A 519 -18.53 13.28 12.49
N GLY A 520 -19.79 13.71 12.54
CA GLY A 520 -20.25 14.74 13.47
C GLY A 520 -20.47 14.24 14.91
N ALA A 521 -20.47 12.92 15.12
CA ALA A 521 -20.72 12.33 16.44
C ALA A 521 -19.40 12.13 17.20
N GLN A 522 -19.31 12.65 18.43
CA GLN A 522 -18.20 12.30 19.33
C GLN A 522 -18.21 10.80 19.67
N ARG A 523 -19.41 10.25 19.86
CA ARG A 523 -19.63 8.85 20.18
C ARG A 523 -20.66 8.21 19.28
N VAL A 524 -20.30 7.08 18.71
CA VAL A 524 -21.18 6.24 17.88
C VAL A 524 -21.50 4.98 18.67
N VAL A 525 -22.79 4.68 18.80
CA VAL A 525 -23.29 3.47 19.46
C VAL A 525 -23.98 2.60 18.41
N VAL A 526 -23.47 1.40 18.21
CA VAL A 526 -23.99 0.47 17.20
C VAL A 526 -24.67 -0.71 17.87
N LYS A 527 -25.96 -0.89 17.61
CA LYS A 527 -26.70 -2.08 18.01
C LYS A 527 -26.37 -3.22 17.05
N VAL A 528 -25.94 -4.36 17.58
CA VAL A 528 -25.57 -5.55 16.80
C VAL A 528 -26.43 -6.72 17.24
N ASN A 529 -27.20 -7.28 16.29
CA ASN A 529 -27.87 -8.56 16.48
C ASN A 529 -26.83 -9.69 16.41
N PRO A 530 -26.74 -10.58 17.42
CA PRO A 530 -25.87 -11.76 17.37
C PRO A 530 -25.98 -12.60 16.08
N ASP A 531 -27.18 -12.69 15.50
CA ASP A 531 -27.45 -13.53 14.31
C ASP A 531 -26.81 -12.99 13.01
N VAL A 532 -26.38 -11.72 13.01
CA VAL A 532 -25.74 -11.09 11.83
C VAL A 532 -24.21 -11.06 11.94
N VAL A 533 -23.64 -11.73 12.94
CA VAL A 533 -22.19 -11.84 13.12
C VAL A 533 -21.64 -12.97 12.24
N VAL A 534 -20.85 -12.62 11.24
CA VAL A 534 -20.14 -13.55 10.35
C VAL A 534 -18.70 -13.77 10.80
N GLY A 535 -18.07 -14.84 10.29
CA GLY A 535 -16.69 -15.19 10.66
C GLY A 535 -15.67 -14.17 10.17
N PHE A 536 -15.71 -13.88 8.86
CA PHE A 536 -14.66 -13.14 8.16
C PHE A 536 -15.22 -12.07 7.21
N PRO A 537 -14.39 -11.11 6.74
CA PRO A 537 -14.87 -10.02 5.87
C PRO A 537 -15.56 -10.49 4.59
N HIS A 538 -15.09 -11.57 3.95
CA HIS A 538 -15.66 -12.08 2.71
C HIS A 538 -17.09 -12.64 2.88
N ASP A 539 -17.46 -13.07 4.09
CA ASP A 539 -18.80 -13.57 4.40
C ASP A 539 -19.86 -12.45 4.38
N LEU A 540 -19.44 -11.17 4.41
CA LEU A 540 -20.36 -10.04 4.29
C LEU A 540 -20.88 -9.81 2.87
N ALA A 541 -20.36 -10.49 1.83
CA ALA A 541 -20.65 -10.14 0.44
C ALA A 541 -22.16 -10.00 0.14
N GLY A 542 -22.99 -10.89 0.67
CA GLY A 542 -24.45 -10.85 0.51
C GLY A 542 -25.18 -9.80 1.36
N MET A 543 -24.49 -9.17 2.32
CA MET A 543 -25.05 -8.24 3.30
C MET A 543 -24.78 -6.77 2.95
N LEU A 544 -23.89 -6.51 1.99
CA LEU A 544 -23.51 -5.15 1.59
C LEU A 544 -24.64 -4.34 0.92
N GLY A 545 -25.67 -5.01 0.41
CA GLY A 545 -26.78 -4.39 -0.33
C GLY A 545 -26.36 -3.58 -1.56
N ASP A 546 -27.29 -2.80 -2.09
CA ASP A 546 -27.12 -1.97 -3.30
C ASP A 546 -26.82 -0.48 -3.02
N GLU A 547 -27.01 -0.06 -1.77
CA GLU A 547 -26.80 1.32 -1.32
C GLU A 547 -25.34 1.58 -0.88
N ASP A 548 -25.11 2.75 -0.28
CA ASP A 548 -23.86 3.04 0.43
C ASP A 548 -23.65 2.02 1.56
N ALA A 549 -22.41 1.57 1.71
CA ALA A 549 -22.02 0.71 2.82
C ALA A 549 -20.73 1.22 3.46
N LEU A 550 -20.59 0.93 4.75
CA LEU A 550 -19.46 1.31 5.57
C LEU A 550 -19.16 0.20 6.58
N ILE A 551 -17.95 -0.32 6.54
CA ILE A 551 -17.42 -1.16 7.61
C ILE A 551 -16.67 -0.26 8.58
N LEU A 552 -17.13 -0.21 9.83
CA LEU A 552 -16.48 0.49 10.94
C LEU A 552 -15.68 -0.49 11.79
N THR A 553 -14.41 -0.17 12.01
CA THR A 553 -13.47 -0.99 12.79
C THR A 553 -12.84 -0.14 13.89
N GLY A 554 -13.55 0.02 15.00
CA GLY A 554 -13.16 0.94 16.07
C GLY A 554 -13.40 2.41 15.72
N ALA A 555 -12.96 3.29 16.61
CA ALA A 555 -13.05 4.75 16.44
C ALA A 555 -12.07 5.29 15.38
N SER A 556 -12.29 6.53 14.93
CA SER A 556 -11.32 7.28 14.12
C SER A 556 -9.99 7.33 14.86
N ARG A 557 -8.90 6.99 14.18
CA ARG A 557 -7.57 7.00 14.77
C ARG A 557 -6.49 7.22 13.72
N THR A 558 -5.45 7.92 14.10
CA THR A 558 -4.17 7.91 13.39
C THR A 558 -3.08 7.44 14.33
N ALA A 559 -1.92 7.10 13.78
CA ALA A 559 -0.73 6.83 14.57
C ALA A 559 0.38 7.75 14.06
N ASP A 560 1.06 8.39 14.99
CA ASP A 560 2.23 9.19 14.63
C ASP A 560 3.40 8.29 14.18
N ILE A 561 4.51 8.91 13.76
CA ILE A 561 5.70 8.19 13.31
C ILE A 561 6.32 7.28 14.39
N GLU A 562 6.04 7.53 15.68
CA GLU A 562 6.44 6.71 16.82
C GLU A 562 5.38 5.69 17.27
N LYS A 563 4.29 5.56 16.52
CA LYS A 563 3.17 4.62 16.76
C LYS A 563 2.29 4.96 17.98
N ILE A 564 2.30 6.20 18.43
CA ILE A 564 1.35 6.72 19.42
C ILE A 564 0.02 6.96 18.72
N ILE A 565 -1.04 6.30 19.21
CA ILE A 565 -2.38 6.39 18.64
C ILE A 565 -3.05 7.68 19.11
N VAL A 566 -3.53 8.48 18.15
CA VAL A 566 -4.38 9.65 18.39
C VAL A 566 -5.78 9.34 17.87
N ARG A 567 -6.78 9.37 18.75
CA ARG A 567 -8.19 9.11 18.41
C ARG A 567 -8.94 10.41 18.10
N GLY A 568 -10.01 10.31 17.31
CA GLY A 568 -10.91 11.43 17.03
C GLY A 568 -10.27 12.54 16.19
N ILE A 569 -9.68 12.16 15.05
CA ILE A 569 -9.23 13.15 14.08
C ILE A 569 -10.48 13.78 13.42
N HIS A 570 -11.04 13.17 12.38
CA HIS A 570 -12.23 13.71 11.71
C HIS A 570 -13.51 12.90 11.97
N GLY A 571 -13.41 11.78 12.69
CA GLY A 571 -14.56 10.95 13.07
C GLY A 571 -14.67 10.77 14.58
N SER A 572 -15.49 9.79 14.99
CA SER A 572 -15.79 9.57 16.41
C SER A 572 -14.54 9.27 17.24
N GLU A 573 -14.54 9.77 18.47
CA GLU A 573 -13.54 9.47 19.50
C GLU A 573 -13.83 8.11 20.15
N GLU A 574 -15.12 7.80 20.28
CA GLU A 574 -15.62 6.58 20.91
C GLU A 574 -16.51 5.78 19.94
N LEU A 575 -16.32 4.47 19.94
CA LEU A 575 -17.24 3.50 19.36
C LEU A 575 -17.68 2.55 20.47
N MET A 576 -18.99 2.37 20.58
CA MET A 576 -19.62 1.40 21.47
C MET A 576 -20.47 0.43 20.66
N VAL A 577 -20.49 -0.82 21.08
CA VAL A 577 -21.41 -1.83 20.56
C VAL A 577 -22.33 -2.31 21.66
N VAL A 578 -23.63 -2.31 21.37
CA VAL A 578 -24.66 -2.90 22.22
C VAL A 578 -25.09 -4.21 21.56
N MET A 579 -24.78 -5.33 22.20
CA MET A 579 -25.14 -6.67 21.75
C MET A 579 -26.55 -7.01 22.24
N GLY A 580 -27.50 -7.15 21.31
CA GLY A 580 -28.90 -7.46 21.66
C GLY A 580 -29.87 -7.25 20.51
N GLY A 581 -30.96 -8.02 20.50
CA GLY A 581 -32.09 -7.82 19.59
C GLY A 581 -33.02 -6.70 20.08
N ARG A 582 -33.58 -5.95 19.13
CA ARG A 582 -34.40 -4.71 19.22
C ARG A 582 -34.91 -4.25 20.59
#